data_AF-W1YP75-F1
#
_entry.id   AF-W1YP75-F1
#
_cell.length_a   1.000
_cell.length_b   1.000
_cell.length_c   1.000
_cell.angle_alpha   90.00
_cell.angle_beta   90.00
_cell.angle_gamma   90.00
#
_symmetry.space_group_name_H-M   'P 1'
#
loop_
_entity.id
_entity.type
_entity.pdbx_description
1 polymer ?
#
loop_
_entity_poly.entity_id
_entity_poly.type
_entity_poly.pdbx_seq_one_letter_code
_entity_poly.pdbx_strand_id
1 'polypeptide(L)'
;LQVLDDGRLTDGQGNTVNFKNTVIIATSNAGFGYGQNNDDENKVDVMERIAPFFRPEFLNRFNAVIEFNQLSKDDLKKIVDLMLDQVNKTLAKKDITLDVTDAAKELLMEQGYDKTMGARPLRR
;
A
#
# COMPACT_ATOMS: atom_id res chain seq x y z
N LEU A 1 3.40 -11.49 -19.57
CA LEU A 1 3.33 -12.92 -19.19
C LEU A 1 4.72 -13.55 -19.18
N GLN A 2 5.47 -13.52 -20.29
CA GLN A 2 6.82 -14.10 -20.38
C GLN A 2 7.79 -13.70 -19.24
N VAL A 3 7.72 -12.47 -18.74
CA VAL A 3 8.55 -12.03 -17.59
C VAL A 3 8.21 -12.78 -16.30
N LEU A 4 6.91 -12.97 -16.02
CA LEU A 4 6.44 -13.66 -14.82
C LEU A 4 6.63 -15.18 -14.92
N ASP A 5 6.73 -15.70 -16.14
CA ASP A 5 6.79 -17.13 -16.44
C ASP A 5 8.23 -17.64 -16.57
N ASP A 6 8.96 -17.04 -17.50
CA ASP A 6 10.31 -17.45 -17.88
C ASP A 6 11.39 -16.64 -17.14
N GLY A 7 11.02 -15.57 -16.44
CA GLY A 7 11.97 -14.64 -15.84
C GLY A 7 12.87 -13.97 -16.88
N ARG A 8 12.38 -13.74 -18.11
CA ARG A 8 13.13 -13.05 -19.17
C ARG A 8 12.23 -12.22 -20.07
N LEU A 9 12.81 -11.19 -20.67
CA LEU A 9 12.17 -10.36 -21.69
C LEU A 9 13.16 -10.12 -22.82
N THR A 10 12.79 -10.42 -24.06
CA THR A 10 13.58 -10.00 -25.23
C THR A 10 13.00 -8.72 -25.78
N ASP A 11 13.82 -7.68 -25.91
CA ASP A 11 13.40 -6.40 -26.48
C ASP A 11 13.27 -6.47 -28.02
N GLY A 12 12.79 -5.39 -28.65
CA GLY A 12 12.65 -5.31 -30.11
C GLY A 12 13.96 -5.30 -30.90
N GLN A 13 15.10 -5.15 -30.22
CA GLN A 13 16.44 -5.18 -30.81
C GLN A 13 17.09 -6.57 -30.67
N GLY A 14 16.42 -7.53 -30.02
CA GLY A 14 16.90 -8.88 -29.80
C GLY A 14 17.71 -9.07 -28.53
N ASN A 15 17.84 -8.05 -27.67
CA ASN A 15 18.53 -8.19 -26.39
C ASN A 15 17.61 -8.88 -25.37
N THR A 16 18.13 -9.89 -24.67
CA THR A 16 17.38 -10.59 -23.61
C THR A 16 17.79 -10.07 -22.23
N VAL A 17 16.81 -9.54 -21.49
CA VAL A 17 16.92 -9.13 -20.09
C VAL A 17 16.47 -10.27 -19.17
N ASN A 18 17.22 -10.50 -18.08
CA ASN A 18 16.95 -11.55 -17.10
C ASN A 18 16.33 -10.98 -15.81
N PHE A 19 15.24 -11.59 -15.34
CA PHE A 19 14.45 -11.24 -14.16
C PHE A 19 14.50 -12.30 -13.03
N LYS A 20 15.33 -13.34 -13.14
CA LYS A 20 15.39 -14.44 -12.14
C LYS A 20 15.71 -13.99 -10.71
N ASN A 21 16.43 -12.88 -10.55
CA ASN A 21 16.77 -12.29 -9.25
C ASN A 21 16.03 -10.97 -8.99
N THR A 22 14.82 -10.84 -9.54
CA THR A 22 14.02 -9.62 -9.46
C THR A 22 12.72 -9.89 -8.72
N VAL A 23 12.42 -9.07 -7.71
CA VAL A 23 11.10 -9.06 -7.06
C VAL A 23 10.18 -8.14 -7.85
N ILE A 24 9.06 -8.68 -8.32
CA ILE A 24 8.04 -7.90 -9.03
C ILE A 24 6.90 -7.62 -8.06
N ILE A 25 6.70 -6.34 -7.74
CA ILE A 25 5.57 -5.86 -6.94
C ILE A 25 4.65 -5.08 -7.88
N ALA A 26 3.44 -5.60 -8.10
CA ALA A 26 2.40 -4.91 -8.84
C ALA A 26 1.37 -4.33 -7.86
N THR A 27 0.95 -3.09 -8.09
CA THR A 27 -0.06 -2.41 -7.27
C THR A 27 -1.22 -1.96 -8.14
N SER A 28 -2.46 -2.13 -7.66
CA SER A 28 -3.67 -1.68 -8.35
C SER A 28 -4.69 -1.15 -7.35
N ASN A 29 -5.49 -0.17 -7.77
CA ASN A 29 -6.68 0.28 -7.03
C ASN A 29 -7.95 -0.48 -7.49
N ALA A 30 -7.82 -1.50 -8.35
CA ALA A 30 -8.94 -2.29 -8.82
C ALA A 30 -9.69 -2.94 -7.65
N GLY A 31 -11.00 -3.05 -7.79
CA GLY A 31 -11.86 -3.57 -6.73
C GLY A 31 -12.18 -2.56 -5.61
N PHE A 32 -11.47 -1.44 -5.48
CA PHE A 32 -11.79 -0.43 -4.46
C PHE A 32 -13.24 0.09 -4.64
N GLY A 33 -14.07 -0.04 -3.60
CA GLY A 33 -15.51 0.29 -3.64
C GLY A 33 -16.43 -0.76 -4.29
N TYR A 34 -15.89 -1.80 -4.93
CA TYR A 34 -16.69 -2.92 -5.45
C TYR A 34 -17.13 -3.82 -4.30
N GLY A 35 -18.44 -4.07 -4.16
CA GLY A 35 -19.03 -4.89 -3.10
C GLY A 35 -19.26 -4.19 -1.75
N GLN A 36 -19.03 -2.88 -1.65
CA GLN A 36 -19.09 -2.14 -0.37
C GLN A 36 -20.52 -1.87 0.18
N ASN A 37 -21.57 -2.31 -0.52
CA ASN A 37 -22.97 -2.07 -0.15
C ASN A 37 -23.60 -3.22 0.66
N ASN A 38 -22.88 -4.30 0.95
CA ASN A 38 -23.43 -5.40 1.72
C ASN A 38 -22.78 -5.42 3.10
N ASP A 39 -23.55 -5.01 4.12
CA ASP A 39 -23.27 -5.16 5.56
C ASP A 39 -23.25 -6.64 6.02
N ASP A 40 -23.03 -7.59 5.11
CA ASP A 40 -23.05 -9.02 5.40
C ASP A 40 -21.63 -9.59 5.47
N GLU A 41 -21.41 -10.43 6.49
CA GLU A 41 -20.20 -11.18 6.87
C GLU A 41 -19.53 -12.03 5.77
N ASN A 42 -20.01 -11.96 4.53
CA ASN A 42 -19.42 -12.63 3.38
C ASN A 42 -18.35 -11.74 2.75
N LYS A 43 -17.12 -11.81 3.28
CA LYS A 43 -15.92 -11.30 2.59
C LYS A 43 -15.83 -11.98 1.23
N VAL A 44 -16.28 -11.29 0.18
CA VAL A 44 -16.05 -11.67 -1.21
C VAL A 44 -14.55 -11.88 -1.40
N ASP A 45 -14.15 -12.99 -2.02
CA ASP A 45 -12.75 -13.31 -2.27
C ASP A 45 -12.09 -12.15 -3.04
N VAL A 46 -10.89 -11.76 -2.62
CA VAL A 46 -10.09 -10.72 -3.29
C VAL A 46 -9.97 -11.01 -4.79
N MET A 47 -9.84 -12.29 -5.16
CA MET A 47 -9.78 -12.73 -6.56
C MET A 47 -11.08 -12.45 -7.32
N GLU A 48 -12.24 -12.65 -6.69
CA GLU A 48 -13.54 -12.36 -7.29
C GLU A 48 -13.74 -10.83 -7.46
N ARG A 49 -13.28 -10.04 -6.50
CA ARG A 49 -13.36 -8.58 -6.53
C ARG A 49 -12.56 -7.94 -7.67
N ILE A 50 -11.43 -8.55 -8.04
CA ILE A 50 -10.53 -8.04 -9.08
C ILE A 50 -10.70 -8.74 -10.44
N ALA A 51 -11.39 -9.88 -10.50
CA ALA A 51 -11.62 -10.64 -11.73
C ALA A 51 -12.28 -9.84 -12.89
N PRO A 52 -13.18 -8.86 -12.65
CA PRO A 52 -13.70 -8.03 -13.73
C PRO A 52 -12.64 -7.14 -14.40
N PHE A 53 -11.53 -6.85 -13.71
CA PHE A 53 -10.48 -5.94 -14.16
C PHE A 53 -9.27 -6.66 -14.74
N PHE A 54 -9.02 -7.90 -14.30
CA PHE A 54 -7.87 -8.69 -14.72
C PHE A 54 -8.28 -10.09 -15.14
N ARG A 55 -7.69 -10.57 -16.23
CA ARG A 55 -7.92 -11.94 -16.68
C ARG A 55 -7.32 -12.93 -15.67
N PRO A 56 -8.01 -14.04 -15.34
CA PRO A 56 -7.50 -15.04 -14.39
C PRO A 56 -6.11 -15.57 -14.75
N GLU A 57 -5.79 -15.70 -16.04
CA GLU A 57 -4.47 -16.19 -16.50
C GLU A 57 -3.32 -15.27 -16.13
N PHE A 58 -3.59 -13.97 -15.91
CA PHE A 58 -2.62 -13.00 -15.44
C PHE A 58 -2.47 -13.06 -13.92
N LEU A 59 -3.58 -13.13 -13.19
CA LEU A 59 -3.58 -13.21 -11.72
C LEU A 59 -2.90 -14.49 -11.22
N ASN A 60 -3.14 -15.60 -11.90
CA ASN A 60 -2.54 -16.91 -11.59
C ASN A 60 -1.01 -16.95 -11.76
N ARG A 61 -0.37 -15.89 -12.27
CA ARG A 61 1.10 -15.77 -12.35
C ARG A 61 1.74 -15.12 -11.13
N PHE A 62 0.94 -14.53 -10.24
CA PHE A 62 1.44 -13.99 -8.99
C PHE A 62 1.44 -15.08 -7.91
N ASN A 63 2.52 -15.14 -7.12
CA ASN A 63 2.59 -16.10 -6.01
C ASN A 63 1.62 -15.75 -4.88
N ALA A 64 1.35 -14.46 -4.67
CA ALA A 64 0.45 -13.97 -3.65
C ALA A 64 -0.25 -12.70 -4.12
N VAL A 65 -1.52 -12.58 -3.77
CA VAL A 65 -2.31 -11.35 -3.88
C VAL A 65 -2.62 -10.89 -2.47
N ILE A 66 -2.24 -9.66 -2.15
CA ILE A 66 -2.38 -9.10 -0.80
C ILE A 66 -3.39 -7.95 -0.86
N GLU A 67 -4.48 -8.09 -0.11
CA GLU A 67 -5.44 -6.99 0.08
C GLU A 67 -4.92 -6.02 1.14
N PHE A 68 -4.98 -4.73 0.82
CA PHE A 68 -4.67 -3.66 1.77
C PHE A 68 -5.95 -3.24 2.49
N ASN A 69 -6.02 -3.58 3.78
CA ASN A 69 -7.11 -3.16 4.65
C ASN A 69 -7.05 -1.65 4.93
N GLN A 70 -8.20 -1.08 5.31
CA GLN A 70 -8.24 0.27 5.84
C GLN A 70 -7.44 0.36 7.15
N LEU A 71 -6.79 1.50 7.36
CA LEU A 71 -6.00 1.75 8.56
C LEU A 71 -6.91 1.87 9.77
N SER A 72 -6.59 1.13 10.83
CA SER A 72 -7.22 1.32 12.14
C SER A 72 -6.68 2.57 12.84
N LYS A 73 -7.35 3.01 13.91
CA LYS A 73 -6.83 4.09 14.76
C LYS A 73 -5.45 3.77 15.34
N ASP A 74 -5.22 2.52 15.71
CA ASP A 74 -3.93 2.09 16.26
C ASP A 74 -2.82 2.10 15.20
N ASP A 75 -3.14 1.79 13.95
CA ASP A 75 -2.19 1.90 12.84
C ASP A 75 -1.83 3.36 12.56
N LEU A 76 -2.82 4.27 12.60
CA LEU A 76 -2.59 5.71 12.43
C LEU A 76 -1.66 6.26 13.51
N LYS A 77 -1.83 5.83 14.77
CA LYS A 77 -0.94 6.25 15.86
C LYS A 77 0.51 5.88 15.57
N LYS A 78 0.77 4.64 15.14
CA LYS A 78 2.10 4.18 14.75
C LYS A 78 2.67 4.99 13.57
N ILE A 79 1.82 5.34 12.60
CA ILE A 79 2.23 6.15 11.45
C ILE A 79 2.64 7.55 11.91
N VAL A 80 1.87 8.19 12.79
CA VAL A 80 2.21 9.50 13.37
C VAL A 80 3.53 9.44 14.12
N ASP A 81 3.74 8.41 14.94
CA ASP A 81 5.01 8.22 15.65
C ASP A 81 6.20 8.09 14.68
N LEU A 82 6.08 7.26 13.63
CA LEU A 82 7.13 7.12 12.60
C LEU A 82 7.44 8.43 11.87
N MET A 83 6.41 9.25 11.62
CA MET A 83 6.56 10.55 10.97
C MET A 83 7.26 11.56 11.89
N LEU A 84 6.89 11.60 13.16
CA LEU A 84 7.54 12.44 14.17
C LEU A 84 9.00 12.04 14.38
N ASP A 85 9.30 10.75 14.38
CA ASP A 85 10.68 10.25 14.42
C ASP A 85 11.49 10.72 13.21
N GLN A 86 10.89 10.75 12.03
CA GLN A 86 11.54 11.23 10.82
C GLN A 86 11.80 12.75 10.86
N VAL A 87 10.88 13.52 11.46
CA VAL A 87 11.07 14.95 11.74
C VAL A 87 12.22 15.14 12.73
N ASN A 88 12.22 14.41 13.85
CA ASN A 88 13.29 14.47 14.85
C ASN A 88 14.66 14.09 14.28
N LYS A 89 14.75 13.06 13.42
CA LYS A 89 15.99 12.72 12.70
C LYS A 89 16.49 13.87 11.81
N THR A 90 15.59 14.67 11.27
CA THR A 90 15.95 15.82 10.43
C THR A 90 16.41 17.01 11.29
N LEU A 91 15.70 17.30 12.39
CA LEU A 91 16.01 18.38 13.32
C LEU A 91 17.30 18.13 14.12
N ALA A 92 17.61 16.87 14.44
CA ALA A 92 18.83 16.48 15.13
C ALA A 92 20.11 16.89 14.37
N LYS A 93 20.05 17.06 13.05
CA LYS A 93 21.18 17.61 12.25
C LYS A 93 21.52 19.06 12.59
N LYS A 94 20.64 19.75 13.31
CA LYS A 94 20.79 21.13 13.79
C LYS A 94 20.77 21.20 15.32
N ASP A 95 20.98 20.08 16.00
CA ASP A 95 20.92 19.97 17.47
C ASP A 95 19.57 20.42 18.07
N ILE A 96 18.47 20.25 17.31
CA ILE A 96 17.11 20.56 17.76
C ILE A 96 16.37 19.25 18.06
N THR A 97 15.70 19.19 19.21
CA THR A 97 14.80 18.11 19.61
C THR A 97 13.36 18.60 19.67
N LEU A 98 12.42 17.80 19.15
CA LEU A 98 10.99 18.06 19.21
C LEU A 98 10.31 16.96 20.03
N ASP A 99 9.79 17.35 21.19
CA ASP A 99 8.90 16.51 21.99
C ASP A 99 7.44 16.83 21.66
N VAL A 100 6.68 15.80 21.32
CA VAL A 100 5.26 15.91 20.97
C VAL A 100 4.43 15.11 21.96
N THR A 101 3.51 15.79 22.64
CA THR A 101 2.62 15.19 23.63
C THR A 101 1.61 14.24 22.99
N ASP A 102 1.12 13.27 23.75
CA ASP A 102 0.11 12.33 23.26
C ASP A 102 -1.18 13.05 22.81
N ALA A 103 -1.60 14.10 23.52
CA ALA A 103 -2.75 14.92 23.12
C ALA A 103 -2.55 15.59 21.75
N ALA A 104 -1.33 16.05 21.43
CA ALA A 104 -1.02 16.60 20.12
C ALA A 104 -1.02 15.51 19.03
N LYS A 105 -0.54 14.29 19.34
CA LYS A 105 -0.60 13.15 18.42
C LYS A 105 -2.04 12.75 18.12
N GLU A 106 -2.92 12.76 19.12
CA GLU A 106 -4.36 12.50 18.95
C GLU A 106 -5.00 13.53 18.01
N LEU A 107 -4.71 14.81 18.21
CA LEU A 107 -5.21 15.86 17.33
C LEU A 107 -4.72 15.68 15.87
N LEU A 108 -3.45 15.32 15.69
CA LEU A 108 -2.89 15.02 14.36
C LEU A 108 -3.60 13.85 13.69
N MET A 109 -3.92 12.79 14.43
CA MET A 109 -4.69 11.66 13.90
C MET A 109 -6.11 12.06 13.49
N GLU A 110 -6.81 12.84 14.32
CA GLU A 110 -8.17 13.27 14.04
C GLU A 110 -8.26 14.17 12.79
N GLN A 111 -7.30 15.07 12.62
CA GLN A 111 -7.27 16.00 11.48
C GLN A 111 -6.69 15.38 10.20
N GLY A 112 -5.74 14.44 10.33
CA GLY A 112 -5.04 13.84 9.20
C GLY A 112 -5.66 12.54 8.69
N TYR A 113 -6.71 12.02 9.33
CA TYR A 113 -7.39 10.82 8.88
C TYR A 113 -8.60 11.11 8.00
N ASP A 114 -8.59 10.55 6.80
CA ASP A 114 -9.74 10.53 5.90
C ASP A 114 -10.03 9.07 5.52
N LYS A 115 -11.27 8.61 5.73
CA LYS A 115 -11.67 7.21 5.42
C LYS A 115 -11.48 6.84 3.95
N THR A 116 -11.55 7.80 3.04
CA THR A 116 -11.37 7.60 1.59
C THR A 116 -9.92 7.74 1.15
N MET A 117 -9.14 8.61 1.81
CA MET A 117 -7.73 8.86 1.44
C MET A 117 -6.70 8.16 2.34
N GLY A 118 -7.13 7.47 3.40
CA GLY A 118 -6.27 6.84 4.40
C GLY A 118 -5.40 7.85 5.15
N ALA A 119 -4.14 7.49 5.39
CA ALA A 119 -3.15 8.33 6.07
C ALA A 119 -2.50 9.40 5.17
N ARG A 120 -2.95 9.58 3.92
CA ARG A 120 -2.33 10.56 3.01
C ARG A 120 -2.40 12.01 3.54
N PRO A 121 -3.50 12.47 4.16
CA PRO A 121 -3.57 13.82 4.70
C PRO A 121 -2.63 14.04 5.89
N LEU A 122 -2.23 13.00 6.65
CA LEU A 122 -1.29 13.15 7.77
C LEU A 122 0.06 13.76 7.39
N ARG A 123 0.49 13.61 6.12
CA ARG A 123 1.76 14.18 5.63
C ARG A 123 1.66 15.65 5.19
N ARG A 124 0.46 16.21 5.11
CA ARG A 124 0.23 17.60 4.69
C ARG A 124 0.13 18.50 5.90
#